data_AF-A0AAV5T1S0-F1
#
_entry.id   AF-A0AAV5T1S0-F1
#
_cell.length_a   1.000
_cell.length_b   1.000
_cell.length_c   1.000
_cell.angle_alpha   90.00
_cell.angle_beta   90.00
_cell.angle_gamma   90.00
#
_symmetry.space_group_name_H-M   'P 1'
#
loop_
_entity.id
_entity.type
_entity.pdbx_description
1 polymer ?
#
loop_
_entity_poly.entity_id
_entity_poly.type
_entity_poly.pdbx_seq_one_letter_code
_entity_poly.pdbx_strand_id
1 'polypeptide(L)'
;SIMKFVLLLSLIVSIAFACEKFDKNVNLYCKFAQEDKPCLLDQVKVEESKKECCAKGCSFVQFKKDKTCCFTQECIDRCYPGKGYKMGQVY
;
A
#
# COMPACT_ATOMS: atom_id res chain seq x y z
N SER A 1 29.36 21.93 -8.43
CA SER A 1 28.61 22.89 -7.59
C SER A 1 27.91 22.12 -6.47
N ILE A 2 28.40 22.26 -5.24
CA ILE A 2 27.97 21.49 -4.05
C ILE A 2 26.45 21.56 -3.83
N MET A 3 25.83 22.70 -4.15
CA MET A 3 24.39 22.92 -4.06
C MET A 3 23.55 21.96 -4.93
N LYS A 4 24.07 21.55 -6.11
CA LYS A 4 23.38 20.57 -6.97
C LYS A 4 23.41 19.16 -6.36
N PHE A 5 24.50 18.80 -5.69
CA PHE A 5 24.60 17.51 -4.99
C PHE A 5 23.69 17.45 -3.77
N VAL A 6 23.59 18.54 -3.00
CA VAL A 6 22.68 18.65 -1.84
C VAL A 6 21.21 18.51 -2.27
N LEU A 7 20.81 19.16 -3.36
CA LEU A 7 19.45 19.04 -3.90
C LEU A 7 19.13 17.63 -4.42
N LEU A 8 20.09 16.95 -5.04
CA LEU A 8 19.90 15.57 -5.49
C LEU A 8 19.70 14.62 -4.31
N LEU A 9 20.52 14.77 -3.27
CA LEU A 9 20.44 13.95 -2.05
C LEU A 9 19.12 14.16 -1.30
N SER A 10 18.65 15.40 -1.17
CA SER A 10 17.37 15.69 -0.51
C SER A 10 16.18 15.10 -1.28
N LEU A 11 16.24 15.08 -2.62
CA LEU A 11 15.23 14.43 -3.45
C LEU A 11 15.17 12.92 -3.21
N ILE A 12 16.33 12.25 -3.18
CA ILE A 12 16.43 10.80 -2.98
C ILE A 12 15.87 10.40 -1.60
N VAL A 13 16.25 11.13 -0.55
CA VAL A 13 15.74 10.88 0.81
C VAL A 13 14.22 11.07 0.88
N SER A 14 13.69 12.09 0.20
CA SER A 14 12.25 12.36 0.17
C SER A 14 11.47 11.24 -0.53
N ILE A 15 12.01 10.70 -1.63
CA ILE A 15 11.42 9.57 -2.37
C ILE A 15 11.43 8.30 -1.50
N ALA A 16 12.55 8.00 -0.84
CA ALA A 16 12.66 6.85 0.06
C ALA A 16 11.63 6.93 1.21
N PHE A 17 11.46 8.11 1.81
CA PHE A 17 10.48 8.33 2.87
C PHE A 17 9.02 8.24 2.39
N ALA A 18 8.74 8.67 1.15
CA ALA A 18 7.43 8.52 0.54
C ALA A 18 7.09 7.03 0.28
N CYS A 19 8.07 6.22 -0.11
CA CYS A 19 7.89 4.78 -0.27
C CYS A 19 7.64 4.06 1.06
N GLU A 20 8.30 4.46 2.15
CA GLU A 20 8.06 3.86 3.47
C GLU A 20 6.63 4.10 3.96
N LYS A 21 6.06 5.27 3.66
CA LYS A 21 4.65 5.57 3.97
C LYS A 21 3.66 4.68 3.22
N PHE A 22 4.00 4.21 2.02
CA PHE A 22 3.17 3.25 1.29
C PHE A 22 3.01 1.96 2.08
N ASP A 23 4.12 1.38 2.54
CA ASP A 23 4.10 0.13 3.28
C ASP A 23 3.35 0.29 4.63
N LYS A 24 3.43 1.46 5.27
CA LYS A 24 2.61 1.81 6.45
C LYS A 24 1.12 1.85 6.13
N ASN A 25 0.73 2.53 5.05
CA ASN A 25 -0.67 2.64 4.62
C ASN A 25 -1.25 1.27 4.21
N VAL A 26 -0.45 0.42 3.54
CA VAL A 26 -0.81 -0.95 3.21
C VAL A 26 -1.16 -1.74 4.49
N ASN A 27 -0.29 -1.67 5.49
CA ASN A 27 -0.53 -2.37 6.76
C ASN A 27 -1.73 -1.81 7.53
N LEU A 28 -2.05 -0.53 7.38
CA LEU A 28 -3.18 0.09 8.07
C LEU A 28 -4.51 -0.18 7.37
N TYR A 29 -4.53 -0.17 6.03
CA TYR A 29 -5.78 -0.14 5.26
C TYR A 29 -6.10 -1.41 4.49
N CYS A 30 -5.13 -2.27 4.25
CA CYS A 30 -5.34 -3.50 3.46
C CYS A 30 -5.43 -4.76 4.34
N LYS A 31 -5.27 -4.64 5.66
CA LYS A 31 -5.56 -5.74 6.59
C LYS A 31 -7.07 -5.96 6.70
N PHE A 32 -7.46 -7.21 6.88
CA PHE A 32 -8.86 -7.59 7.04
C PHE A 32 -9.06 -8.23 8.42
N ALA A 33 -10.10 -7.82 9.14
CA ALA A 33 -10.40 -8.30 10.49
C ALA A 33 -9.15 -8.26 11.41
N GLN A 34 -8.79 -9.40 12.00
CA GLN A 34 -7.63 -9.55 12.90
C GLN A 34 -6.43 -10.20 12.21
N GLU A 35 -6.36 -10.17 10.88
CA GLU A 35 -5.27 -10.80 10.14
C GLU A 35 -3.98 -9.98 10.21
N ASP A 36 -2.86 -10.68 10.39
CA ASP A 36 -1.53 -10.05 10.50
C ASP A 36 -1.04 -9.51 9.16
N LYS A 37 -1.46 -10.15 8.06
CA LYS A 37 -1.01 -9.84 6.70
C LYS A 37 -2.11 -9.09 5.94
N PRO A 38 -1.77 -8.03 5.19
CA PRO A 38 -2.73 -7.35 4.33
C PRO A 38 -3.13 -8.23 3.12
N CYS A 39 -4.36 -8.07 2.65
CA CYS A 39 -4.83 -8.65 1.40
C CYS A 39 -4.71 -7.63 0.28
N LEU A 40 -3.89 -7.94 -0.71
CA LEU A 40 -3.54 -7.04 -1.80
C LEU A 40 -4.10 -7.54 -3.13
N LEU A 41 -4.25 -6.61 -4.07
CA LEU A 41 -4.45 -6.91 -5.47
C LEU A 41 -3.22 -7.62 -6.06
N ASP A 42 -3.29 -7.96 -7.34
CA ASP A 42 -2.15 -8.53 -8.04
C ASP A 42 -0.90 -7.62 -7.93
N GLN A 43 0.27 -8.26 -7.96
CA GLN A 43 1.54 -7.59 -7.71
C GLN A 43 1.79 -6.43 -8.69
N VAL A 44 1.31 -6.52 -9.93
CA VAL A 44 1.51 -5.46 -10.94
C VAL A 44 0.80 -4.17 -10.49
N LYS A 45 -0.48 -4.26 -10.10
CA LYS A 45 -1.24 -3.09 -9.61
C LYS A 45 -0.68 -2.50 -8.32
N VAL A 46 -0.20 -3.35 -7.41
CA VAL A 46 0.42 -2.91 -6.16
C VAL A 46 1.71 -2.14 -6.44
N GLU A 47 2.57 -2.64 -7.33
CA GLU A 47 3.82 -1.99 -7.72
C GLU A 47 3.58 -0.67 -8.46
N GLU A 48 2.57 -0.60 -9.33
CA GLU A 48 2.16 0.66 -9.96
C GLU A 48 1.71 1.69 -8.93
N SER A 49 0.88 1.27 -7.96
CA SER A 49 0.43 2.13 -6.87
C SER A 49 1.59 2.59 -5.99
N LYS A 50 2.55 1.70 -5.71
CA LYS A 50 3.77 2.01 -4.95
C LYS A 50 4.63 3.05 -5.69
N LYS A 51 4.90 2.84 -6.97
CA LYS A 51 5.65 3.79 -7.82
C LYS A 51 4.99 5.17 -7.84
N GLU A 52 3.67 5.21 -8.01
CA GLU A 52 2.93 6.47 -7.97
C GLU A 52 3.04 7.16 -6.60
N CYS A 53 2.92 6.40 -5.50
CA CYS A 53 3.11 6.92 -4.15
C CYS A 53 4.51 7.47 -3.91
N CYS A 54 5.55 6.77 -4.36
CA CYS A 54 6.94 7.21 -4.23
C CYS A 54 7.23 8.48 -5.02
N ALA A 55 6.59 8.66 -6.18
CA ALA A 55 6.80 9.81 -7.05
C ALA A 55 5.98 11.04 -6.65
N LYS A 56 4.73 10.86 -6.21
CA LYS A 56 3.76 11.96 -5.98
C LYS A 56 3.45 12.21 -4.51
N GLY A 57 3.97 11.37 -3.61
CA GLY A 57 3.65 11.38 -2.19
C GLY A 57 2.63 10.33 -1.81
N CYS A 58 2.78 9.81 -0.60
CA CYS A 58 1.99 8.70 -0.07
C CYS A 58 1.29 9.05 1.24
N SER A 59 0.60 10.19 1.28
CA SER A 59 -0.30 10.49 2.40
C SER A 59 -1.50 9.54 2.41
N PHE A 60 -2.19 9.46 3.56
CA PHE A 60 -3.40 8.65 3.68
C PHE A 60 -4.49 9.01 2.66
N VAL A 61 -4.54 10.29 2.24
CA VAL A 61 -5.48 10.79 1.22
C VAL A 61 -5.08 10.32 -0.19
N GLN A 62 -3.78 10.20 -0.45
CA GLN A 62 -3.25 9.82 -1.76
C GLN A 62 -3.15 8.30 -1.94
N PHE A 63 -3.23 7.54 -0.86
CA PHE A 63 -3.20 6.09 -0.91
C PHE A 63 -4.44 5.53 -1.60
N LYS A 64 -4.25 4.98 -2.80
CA LYS A 64 -5.32 4.40 -3.62
C LYS A 64 -5.68 3.01 -3.11
N LYS A 65 -6.53 2.94 -2.09
CA LYS A 65 -6.98 1.68 -1.46
C LYS A 65 -7.51 0.70 -2.49
N ASP A 66 -8.38 1.17 -3.36
CA ASP A 66 -9.04 0.45 -4.46
C ASP A 66 -8.09 -0.03 -5.57
N LYS A 67 -6.85 0.48 -5.61
CA LYS A 67 -5.78 -0.02 -6.51
C LYS A 67 -4.69 -0.83 -5.80
N THR A 68 -4.79 -0.97 -4.48
CA THR A 68 -3.76 -1.62 -3.67
C THR A 68 -4.32 -2.78 -2.86
N CYS A 69 -5.35 -2.52 -2.04
CA CYS A 69 -6.03 -3.49 -1.21
C CYS A 69 -7.02 -4.31 -2.03
N CYS A 70 -7.23 -5.57 -1.67
CA CYS A 70 -8.29 -6.38 -2.25
C CYS A 70 -9.30 -6.85 -1.19
N PHE A 71 -10.55 -6.44 -1.37
CA PHE A 71 -11.68 -6.73 -0.48
C PHE A 71 -12.89 -7.29 -1.25
N THR A 72 -12.65 -8.03 -2.33
CA THR A 72 -13.71 -8.87 -2.92
C THR A 72 -13.76 -10.20 -2.18
N GLN A 73 -14.90 -10.90 -2.22
CA GLN A 73 -15.01 -12.23 -1.61
C GLN A 73 -13.93 -13.17 -2.15
N GLU A 74 -13.72 -13.16 -3.47
CA GLU A 74 -12.66 -13.92 -4.14
C GLU A 74 -11.26 -13.62 -3.56
N CYS A 75 -10.94 -12.34 -3.33
CA CYS A 75 -9.66 -11.96 -2.75
C CYS A 75 -9.51 -12.40 -1.30
N ILE A 76 -10.57 -12.28 -0.51
CA ILE A 76 -10.57 -12.73 0.88
C ILE A 76 -10.39 -14.25 0.95
N ASP A 77 -11.08 -15.01 0.12
CA ASP A 77 -10.95 -16.47 0.04
C ASP A 77 -9.54 -16.89 -0.39
N ARG A 78 -8.90 -16.12 -1.28
CA ARG A 78 -7.50 -16.32 -1.70
C ARG A 78 -6.49 -15.94 -0.61
N CYS A 79 -6.67 -14.81 0.05
CA CYS A 79 -5.73 -14.27 1.03
C CYS A 79 -5.79 -15.05 2.36
N TYR A 80 -6.99 -15.50 2.75
CA TYR A 80 -7.25 -16.10 4.05
C TYR A 80 -8.07 -17.40 3.89
N PRO A 81 -7.52 -18.42 3.20
CA PRO A 81 -8.25 -19.65 2.92
C PRO A 81 -8.66 -20.36 4.20
N GLY A 82 -9.90 -20.85 4.24
CA GLY A 82 -10.46 -21.60 5.37
C GLY A 82 -10.93 -20.75 6.56
N LYS A 83 -10.77 -19.41 6.53
CA LYS A 83 -11.25 -18.53 7.61
C LYS A 83 -12.76 -18.26 7.56
N GLY A 84 -13.39 -18.50 6.42
CA GLY A 84 -14.85 -18.32 6.27
C GLY A 84 -15.31 -16.87 6.29
N TYR A 85 -14.39 -15.91 6.13
CA TYR A 85 -14.71 -14.49 6.08
C TYR A 85 -15.68 -14.16 4.94
N LYS A 86 -16.61 -13.25 5.20
CA LYS A 86 -17.62 -12.78 4.26
C LYS A 86 -17.55 -11.28 4.13
N MET A 87 -17.47 -10.80 2.90
CA MET A 87 -17.51 -9.37 2.64
C MET A 87 -18.85 -8.76 3.10
N GLY A 88 -18.76 -7.66 3.84
CA GLY A 88 -19.92 -6.99 4.44
C GLY A 88 -20.27 -7.45 5.86
N GLN A 89 -19.59 -8.46 6.40
CA GLN A 89 -19.68 -8.79 7.82
C GLN A 89 -18.73 -7.93 8.65
N VAL A 90 -19.21 -7.51 9.83
CA VAL A 90 -18.39 -6.82 10.84
C VAL A 90 -17.77 -7.89 11.73
N TYR A 91 -16.45 -7.85 11.91
CA TYR A 91 -15.66 -8.79 12.70
C TYR A 91 -14.91 -8.07 13.82
#